data_AF-V8CWI7-F1
#
_entry.id   AF-V8CWI7-F1
#
_cell.length_a   1.000
_cell.length_b   1.000
_cell.length_c   1.000
_cell.angle_alpha   90.00
_cell.angle_beta   90.00
_cell.angle_gamma   90.00
#
_symmetry.space_group_name_H-M   'P 1'
#
loop_
_entity.id
_entity.type
_entity.pdbx_description
1 polymer ?
#
loop_
_entity_poly.entity_id
_entity_poly.type
_entity_poly.pdbx_seq_one_letter_code
_entity_poly.pdbx_strand_id
1 'polypeptide(L)'
;MQCIRCDRPRRKSGGGPFCSVHMVQDWVYRTPQGDEIVDEFAIERAMAGRRVEITTTERTEAVRRLTEQGHSAREIGLRLRISERHVLRYRSRIRWLAEAS
;
A
#
# COMPACT_ATOMS: atom_id res chain seq x y z
N MET A 1 4.20 -21.08 43.16
CA MET A 1 3.99 -21.86 41.93
C MET A 1 4.28 -20.90 40.76
N GLN A 2 5.53 -20.79 40.29
CA GLN A 2 6.13 -21.50 39.13
C GLN A 2 5.34 -21.24 37.82
N CYS A 3 5.86 -20.72 36.69
CA CYS A 3 7.20 -20.64 36.06
C CYS A 3 7.30 -19.34 35.19
N ILE A 4 8.38 -18.55 35.13
CA ILE A 4 9.70 -18.72 34.47
C ILE A 4 9.66 -18.83 32.92
N ARG A 5 10.14 -17.75 32.28
CA ARG A 5 10.83 -17.60 30.97
C ARG A 5 10.14 -18.03 29.67
N CYS A 6 10.13 -17.09 28.72
CA CYS A 6 10.70 -17.29 27.39
C CYS A 6 11.30 -15.96 26.88
N ASP A 7 12.50 -15.68 27.34
CA ASP A 7 13.45 -14.78 26.70
C ASP A 7 14.28 -15.64 25.72
N ARG A 8 14.35 -15.28 24.44
CA ARG A 8 15.37 -15.84 23.54
C ARG A 8 15.73 -14.89 22.40
N PRO A 9 16.88 -14.19 22.51
CA PRO A 9 17.51 -13.50 21.39
C PRO A 9 18.45 -14.44 20.60
N ARG A 10 18.94 -13.91 19.48
CA ARG A 10 20.05 -14.36 18.59
C ARG A 10 19.77 -15.51 17.60
N ARG A 11 19.78 -15.14 16.31
CA ARG A 11 20.56 -15.88 15.30
C ARG A 11 21.76 -15.01 14.90
N LYS A 12 22.97 -15.54 15.11
CA LYS A 12 24.21 -15.13 14.44
C LYS A 12 24.73 -16.32 13.64
N SER A 13 25.61 -15.99 12.70
CA SER A 13 26.69 -16.76 12.06
C SER A 13 26.40 -17.63 10.84
N GLY A 14 27.25 -17.39 9.83
CA GLY A 14 27.41 -18.05 8.55
C GLY A 14 27.61 -16.95 7.49
N GLY A 15 28.77 -16.31 7.39
CA GLY A 15 30.04 -16.91 6.97
C GLY A 15 30.16 -16.70 5.46
N GLY A 16 30.93 -15.68 5.04
CA GLY A 16 31.12 -15.35 3.62
C GLY A 16 31.87 -16.43 2.84
N PRO A 17 32.05 -16.22 1.52
CA PRO A 17 33.42 -15.94 1.08
C PRO A 17 33.51 -14.82 0.02
N PHE A 18 34.74 -14.36 -0.12
CA PHE A 18 35.27 -13.39 -1.07
C PHE A 18 34.98 -13.69 -2.55
N CYS A 19 35.04 -12.62 -3.36
CA CYS A 19 35.24 -12.55 -4.82
C CYS A 19 34.08 -13.10 -5.67
N SER A 20 33.53 -12.33 -6.61
CA SER A 20 34.26 -11.71 -7.71
C SER A 20 33.60 -10.43 -8.22
N VAL A 21 34.46 -9.54 -8.71
CA VAL A 21 34.13 -8.37 -9.53
C VAL A 21 33.30 -8.83 -10.73
N HIS A 22 31.99 -8.59 -10.70
CA HIS A 22 31.06 -8.47 -11.85
C HIS A 22 29.62 -8.45 -11.30
N MET A 23 29.10 -7.28 -10.92
CA MET A 23 27.65 -7.10 -10.74
C MET A 23 27.16 -6.14 -11.81
N VAL A 24 26.88 -6.73 -12.98
CA VAL A 24 26.14 -6.08 -14.06
C VAL A 24 24.69 -5.99 -13.60
N GLN A 25 24.21 -4.76 -13.42
CA GLN A 25 22.82 -4.30 -13.61
C GLN A 25 21.71 -5.32 -13.28
N ASP A 26 21.28 -5.39 -12.01
CA ASP A 26 19.93 -5.92 -11.69
C ASP A 26 19.38 -5.41 -10.34
N TRP A 27 19.55 -4.11 -10.09
CA TRP A 27 18.83 -3.40 -9.03
C TRP A 27 17.80 -2.47 -9.66
N VAL A 28 16.77 -3.04 -10.30
CA VAL A 28 15.47 -2.36 -10.23
C VAL A 28 15.08 -2.45 -8.77
N TYR A 29 15.37 -1.39 -8.01
CA TYR A 29 14.85 -1.23 -6.67
C TYR A 29 13.34 -1.42 -6.76
N ARG A 30 12.86 -2.60 -6.35
CA ARG A 30 11.51 -2.79 -5.83
C ARG A 30 11.46 -1.90 -4.59
N THR A 31 11.31 -0.60 -4.77
CA THR A 31 11.05 0.30 -3.66
C THR A 31 9.71 -0.18 -3.08
N PRO A 32 9.65 -0.55 -1.79
CA PRO A 32 8.38 -0.47 -1.11
C PRO A 32 8.08 1.02 -1.11
N GLN A 33 7.27 1.47 -2.08
CA GLN A 33 6.89 2.88 -2.20
C GLN A 33 6.32 3.26 -0.84
N GLY A 34 7.12 4.02 -0.09
CA GLY A 34 6.72 4.55 1.20
C GLY A 34 5.47 5.37 0.97
N ASP A 35 4.54 5.33 1.93
CA ASP A 35 3.25 6.01 1.87
C ASP A 35 3.32 7.55 1.63
N GLU A 36 4.52 8.11 1.43
CA GLU A 36 4.82 9.52 1.15
C GLU A 36 4.78 9.91 -0.34
N ILE A 37 5.08 8.99 -1.28
CA ILE A 37 5.04 9.31 -2.72
C ILE A 37 3.91 8.54 -3.37
N VAL A 38 2.86 9.27 -3.73
CA VAL A 38 1.69 8.74 -4.44
C VAL A 38 2.05 8.48 -5.91
N ASP A 39 1.96 7.22 -6.36
CA ASP A 39 2.12 6.89 -7.78
C ASP A 39 0.83 7.19 -8.55
N GLU A 40 0.86 8.31 -9.27
CA GLU A 40 -0.25 8.82 -10.07
C GLU A 40 -0.73 7.80 -11.14
N PHE A 41 0.21 7.11 -11.80
CA PHE A 41 -0.14 6.11 -12.82
C PHE A 41 -0.77 4.87 -12.19
N ALA A 42 -0.37 4.51 -10.99
CA ALA A 42 -0.99 3.40 -10.25
C ALA A 42 -2.44 3.74 -9.89
N ILE A 43 -2.72 4.98 -9.49
CA ILE A 43 -4.09 5.48 -9.24
C ILE A 43 -4.93 5.43 -10.51
N GLU A 44 -4.44 6.00 -11.62
CA GLU A 44 -5.19 6.03 -12.88
C GLU A 44 -5.54 4.62 -13.36
N ARG A 45 -4.58 3.69 -13.29
CA ARG A 45 -4.82 2.29 -13.66
C ARG A 45 -5.83 1.62 -12.73
N ALA A 46 -5.78 1.90 -11.43
CA ALA A 46 -6.76 1.39 -10.47
C ALA A 46 -8.16 1.98 -10.71
N MET A 47 -8.26 3.27 -11.04
CA MET A 47 -9.51 3.93 -11.42
C MET A 47 -10.10 3.34 -12.71
N ALA A 48 -9.25 2.95 -13.67
CA ALA A 48 -9.67 2.22 -14.87
C ALA A 48 -10.11 0.77 -14.58
N GLY A 49 -10.04 0.30 -13.34
CA GLY A 49 -10.41 -1.07 -12.94
C GLY A 49 -9.34 -2.12 -13.24
N ARG A 50 -8.12 -1.70 -13.62
CA ARG A 50 -7.02 -2.64 -13.82
C ARG A 50 -6.49 -3.11 -12.47
N ARG A 51 -6.01 -4.35 -12.44
CA ARG A 51 -5.37 -4.92 -11.25
C ARG A 51 -3.99 -4.30 -11.09
N VAL A 52 -3.84 -3.43 -10.09
CA VAL A 52 -2.58 -2.80 -9.70
C VAL A 52 -2.46 -2.89 -8.18
N GLU A 53 -1.25 -3.12 -7.70
CA GLU A 53 -0.94 -3.00 -6.27
C GLU A 53 -0.87 -1.52 -5.92
N ILE A 54 -1.74 -1.07 -5.03
CA ILE A 54 -1.79 0.33 -4.57
C ILE A 54 -1.77 0.38 -3.05
N THR A 55 -1.09 1.39 -2.52
CA THR A 55 -0.99 1.70 -1.09
C THR A 55 -2.33 2.17 -0.52
N THR A 56 -2.40 2.32 0.80
CA THR A 56 -3.61 2.85 1.45
C THR A 56 -3.83 4.32 1.09
N THR A 57 -2.76 5.09 0.95
CA THR A 57 -2.79 6.50 0.54
C THR A 57 -3.32 6.63 -0.89
N GLU A 58 -2.74 5.88 -1.84
CA GLU A 58 -3.21 5.85 -3.23
C GLU A 58 -4.65 5.40 -3.36
N ARG A 59 -5.07 4.40 -2.57
CA ARG A 59 -6.48 3.96 -2.55
C ARG A 59 -7.41 5.06 -2.05
N THR A 60 -6.99 5.83 -1.05
CA THR A 60 -7.78 6.96 -0.53
C THR A 60 -7.95 8.02 -1.62
N GLU A 61 -6.88 8.33 -2.34
CA GLU A 61 -6.91 9.29 -3.45
C GLU A 61 -7.76 8.80 -4.63
N ALA A 62 -7.64 7.52 -5.00
CA ALA A 62 -8.50 6.91 -6.02
C ALA A 62 -10.00 6.98 -5.64
N VAL A 63 -10.34 6.71 -4.36
CA VAL A 63 -11.72 6.83 -3.87
C VAL A 63 -12.20 8.28 -3.92
N ARG A 64 -11.36 9.25 -3.55
CA ARG A 64 -11.68 10.68 -3.61
C ARG A 64 -12.05 11.09 -5.02
N ARG A 65 -11.18 10.83 -6.00
CA ARG A 65 -11.37 11.21 -7.41
C ARG A 65 -12.58 10.53 -8.04
N LEU A 66 -12.78 9.23 -7.80
CA LEU A 66 -13.95 8.53 -8.32
C LEU A 66 -15.26 9.05 -7.69
N THR A 67 -15.20 9.51 -6.44
CA THR A 67 -16.35 10.14 -5.78
C THR A 67 -16.65 11.52 -6.37
N GLU A 68 -15.63 12.32 -6.66
CA GLU A 68 -15.76 13.62 -7.35
C GLU A 68 -16.29 13.45 -8.79
N GLN A 69 -15.96 12.34 -9.45
CA GLN A 69 -16.53 11.95 -10.75
C GLN A 69 -17.98 11.42 -10.65
N GLY A 70 -18.58 11.37 -9.46
CA GLY A 70 -19.97 10.98 -9.25
C GLY A 70 -20.22 9.47 -9.22
N HIS A 71 -19.19 8.63 -9.12
CA HIS A 71 -19.40 7.18 -9.02
C HIS A 71 -20.02 6.76 -7.68
N SER A 72 -20.88 5.75 -7.75
CA SER A 72 -21.48 5.12 -6.57
C SER A 72 -20.43 4.30 -5.80
N ALA A 73 -20.67 4.09 -4.50
CA ALA A 73 -19.75 3.32 -3.66
C ALA A 73 -19.58 1.87 -4.17
N ARG A 74 -20.63 1.30 -4.76
CA ARG A 74 -20.60 -0.02 -5.40
C ARG A 74 -19.69 -0.05 -6.63
N GLU A 75 -19.83 0.92 -7.54
CA GLU A 75 -18.98 1.01 -8.74
C GLU A 75 -17.50 1.23 -8.39
N ILE A 76 -17.24 2.07 -7.39
CA ILE A 76 -15.89 2.28 -6.87
C ILE A 76 -15.33 0.99 -6.28
N GLY A 77 -16.12 0.25 -5.51
CA GLY A 77 -15.74 -1.04 -4.95
C GLY A 77 -15.39 -2.07 -6.03
N LEU A 78 -16.16 -2.11 -7.11
CA LEU A 78 -15.88 -2.99 -8.25
C LEU A 78 -14.56 -2.64 -8.95
N ARG A 79 -14.30 -1.35 -9.20
CA ARG A 79 -13.05 -0.90 -9.85
C ARG A 79 -11.82 -1.17 -8.99
N LEU A 80 -11.89 -0.82 -7.71
CA LEU A 80 -10.79 -0.96 -6.76
C LEU A 80 -10.69 -2.34 -6.12
N ARG A 81 -11.63 -3.25 -6.44
CA ARG A 81 -11.73 -4.61 -5.88
C ARG A 81 -11.80 -4.63 -4.35
N ILE A 82 -12.55 -3.71 -3.78
CA ILE A 82 -12.81 -3.60 -2.35
C ILE A 82 -14.32 -3.62 -2.10
N SER A 83 -14.73 -3.98 -0.88
CA SER A 83 -16.14 -3.94 -0.53
C SER A 83 -16.67 -2.51 -0.45
N GLU A 84 -17.97 -2.36 -0.71
CA GLU A 84 -18.67 -1.07 -0.57
C GLU A 84 -18.49 -0.48 0.84
N ARG A 85 -18.55 -1.33 1.88
CA ARG A 85 -18.27 -0.94 3.26
C ARG A 85 -16.89 -0.28 3.41
N HIS A 86 -15.88 -0.78 2.70
CA HIS A 86 -14.55 -0.18 2.71
C HIS A 86 -14.55 1.19 2.04
N VAL A 87 -15.23 1.34 0.90
CA VAL A 87 -15.37 2.64 0.22
C VAL A 87 -16.02 3.68 1.12
N LEU A 88 -17.11 3.30 1.81
CA LEU A 88 -17.79 4.20 2.75
C LEU A 88 -16.86 4.63 3.89
N ARG A 89 -16.07 3.71 4.44
CA ARG A 89 -15.05 4.03 5.46
C ARG A 89 -14.02 5.05 4.96
N TYR A 90 -13.54 4.90 3.71
CA TYR A 90 -12.63 5.87 3.10
C TYR A 90 -13.30 7.24 2.92
N ARG A 91 -14.55 7.30 2.44
CA ARG A 91 -15.29 8.56 2.32
C ARG A 91 -15.45 9.29 3.65
N SER A 92 -15.82 8.57 4.71
CA SER A 92 -15.89 9.16 6.05
C SER A 92 -14.54 9.73 6.47
N ARG A 93 -13.44 8.99 6.27
CA ARG A 93 -12.08 9.46 6.59
C ARG A 93 -11.70 10.72 5.81
N ILE A 94 -12.00 10.77 4.51
CA ILE A 94 -11.72 11.94 3.65
C ILE A 94 -12.49 13.16 4.16
N ARG A 95 -13.77 12.99 4.51
CA ARG A 95 -14.59 14.07 5.08
C ARG A 95 -13.96 14.63 6.36
N TRP A 96 -13.55 13.77 7.30
CA TRP A 96 -12.88 14.19 8.53
C TRP A 96 -11.58 14.97 8.27
N LEU A 97 -10.79 14.55 7.29
CA LEU A 97 -9.55 15.25 6.94
C LEU A 97 -9.82 16.62 6.31
N ALA A 98 -10.88 16.74 5.50
CA ALA A 98 -11.28 18.00 4.89
C ALA A 98 -11.84 19.02 5.90
N GLU A 99 -12.48 18.55 6.97
CA GLU A 99 -13.02 19.42 8.04
C GLU A 99 -11.95 19.87 9.06
N ALA A 100 -10.83 19.16 9.13
CA ALA A 100 -9.74 19.42 10.07
C ALA A 100 -8.62 20.33 9.50
N SER A 101 -8.71 20.71 8.22
CA SER A 101 -7.78 21.62 7.53
C SER A 101 -8.42 22.99 7.32
#